data_AF-A0A6A6EUR6-F1
#
_entry.id   AF-A0A6A6EUR6-F1
#
_cell.length_a   1.000
_cell.length_b   1.000
_cell.length_c   1.000
_cell.angle_alpha   90.00
_cell.angle_beta   90.00
_cell.angle_gamma   90.00
#
_symmetry.space_group_name_H-M   'P 1'
#
loop_
_entity.id
_entity.type
_entity.pdbx_description
1 polymer ?
#
loop_
_entity_poly.entity_id
_entity_poly.type
_entity_poly.pdbx_seq_one_letter_code
_entity_poly.pdbx_strand_id
1 'polypeptide(L)'
;MVPKASGSFPNPAQASSSLPESNLKDTTPYADYTERNSIVLISQPPEQKCAVVGGIMAARMKYLGAQGVVVDGRVRDLVGLGELGVPIWSRGTSIIGAGAESKFHARNVPVTIGDVVVEPGDIIMADPNENGVVAVPKGRVDELLELLPKLVGADEKVLKDVEEGGGASTSSPASGTDEESGEEAEVNKADAKDGEDGEEGYKPEGDDEEAEEEEEEEETVDPKDQLEEECKESRECAPAKHHYDECVERVTGQIENDGKAKEDCVEEFFHLAHCATQCAAPKLFAQLK
;
A
#
# COMPACT_ATOMS: atom_id res chain seq x y z
N MET A 1 10.16 11.65 1.90
CA MET A 1 11.11 10.76 2.64
C MET A 1 12.50 10.92 2.03
N VAL A 2 13.58 10.48 2.68
CA VAL A 2 14.94 10.44 2.07
C VAL A 2 15.56 9.04 2.17
N PRO A 3 16.46 8.68 1.24
CA PRO A 3 17.20 7.43 1.31
C PRO A 3 18.04 7.31 2.59
N LYS A 4 18.17 6.09 3.09
CA LYS A 4 18.92 5.75 4.30
C LYS A 4 19.51 4.35 4.11
N ALA A 5 20.81 4.21 4.34
CA ALA A 5 21.47 2.92 4.37
C ALA A 5 21.08 2.11 5.62
N SER A 6 21.01 0.79 5.46
CA SER A 6 20.87 -0.17 6.56
C SER A 6 21.71 -1.42 6.30
N GLY A 7 21.74 -2.36 7.25
CA GLY A 7 22.44 -3.64 7.05
C GLY A 7 21.86 -4.45 5.88
N SER A 8 20.54 -4.40 5.68
CA SER A 8 19.85 -5.08 4.58
C SER A 8 19.94 -4.30 3.26
N PHE A 9 20.11 -2.98 3.32
CA PHE A 9 20.22 -2.10 2.17
C PHE A 9 21.42 -1.15 2.33
N PRO A 10 22.66 -1.67 2.14
CA PRO A 10 23.87 -0.89 2.41
C PRO A 10 24.10 0.23 1.39
N ASN A 11 23.55 0.10 0.19
CA ASN A 11 23.70 1.03 -0.93
C ASN A 11 22.34 1.68 -1.25
N PRO A 12 21.90 2.68 -0.46
CA PRO A 12 20.64 3.36 -0.73
C PRO A 12 20.72 4.16 -2.04
N ALA A 13 19.57 4.35 -2.70
CA ALA A 13 19.46 5.27 -3.83
C ALA A 13 20.00 6.66 -3.46
N GLN A 14 20.54 7.39 -4.44
CA GLN A 14 21.00 8.76 -4.19
C GLN A 14 19.80 9.67 -3.93
N ALA A 15 19.95 10.61 -3.00
CA ALA A 15 18.95 11.65 -2.81
C ALA A 15 18.92 12.56 -4.05
N SER A 16 17.73 13.03 -4.42
CA SER A 16 17.59 14.02 -5.48
C SER A 16 18.42 15.28 -5.16
N SER A 17 19.01 15.89 -6.19
CA SER A 17 19.69 17.18 -6.06
C SER A 17 18.74 18.33 -5.70
N SER A 18 17.43 18.17 -5.98
CA SER A 18 16.37 19.13 -5.64
C SER A 18 15.78 18.94 -4.25
N LEU A 19 16.36 18.06 -3.42
CA LEU A 19 15.80 17.72 -2.12
C LEU A 19 15.88 18.92 -1.15
N PRO A 20 14.77 19.32 -0.51
CA PRO A 20 14.79 20.42 0.46
C PRO A 20 15.60 20.05 1.72
N GLU A 21 16.11 21.08 2.40
CA GLU A 21 16.73 20.90 3.72
C GLU A 21 15.72 20.31 4.73
N SER A 22 16.23 19.56 5.70
CA SER A 22 15.37 19.00 6.75
C SER A 22 14.82 20.12 7.64
N ASN A 23 13.50 20.14 7.82
CA ASN A 23 12.81 21.10 8.68
C ASN A 23 12.20 20.44 9.94
N LEU A 24 12.68 19.27 10.31
CA LEU A 24 12.20 18.53 11.48
C LEU A 24 12.85 19.06 12.75
N LYS A 25 12.05 19.19 13.82
CA LYS A 25 12.52 19.67 15.13
C LYS A 25 12.91 18.54 16.08
N ASP A 26 12.44 17.33 15.78
CA ASP A 26 12.55 16.16 16.64
C ASP A 26 12.45 14.86 15.81
N THR A 27 12.35 13.72 16.51
CA THR A 27 12.16 12.40 15.92
C THR A 27 10.69 11.96 15.90
N THR A 28 9.75 12.90 16.00
CA THR A 28 8.32 12.60 15.98
C THR A 28 7.96 11.91 14.65
N PRO A 29 7.27 10.75 14.68
CA PRO A 29 6.81 10.08 13.48
C PRO A 29 6.00 11.00 12.56
N TYR A 30 6.19 10.89 11.25
CA TYR A 30 5.51 11.77 10.29
C TYR A 30 3.98 11.72 10.42
N ALA A 31 3.41 10.58 10.80
CA ALA A 31 1.97 10.40 10.96
C ALA A 31 1.38 11.24 12.11
N ASP A 32 2.19 11.67 13.10
CA ASP A 32 1.74 12.52 14.20
C ASP A 32 1.56 13.98 13.78
N TYR A 33 2.13 14.37 12.63
CA TYR A 33 2.03 15.72 12.09
C TYR A 33 0.79 15.92 11.20
N THR A 34 -0.06 14.92 11.05
CA THR A 34 -1.28 15.00 10.25
C THR A 34 -2.22 16.08 10.78
N GLU A 35 -2.64 16.95 9.87
CA GLU A 35 -3.60 18.00 10.14
C GLU A 35 -5.03 17.48 9.89
N ARG A 36 -5.99 17.96 10.69
CA ARG A 36 -7.38 17.55 10.53
C ARG A 36 -7.91 18.07 9.19
N ASN A 37 -8.73 17.26 8.52
CA ASN A 37 -9.35 17.57 7.23
C ASN A 37 -8.34 17.78 6.09
N SER A 38 -7.18 17.10 6.15
CA SER A 38 -6.18 17.13 5.08
C SER A 38 -6.13 15.81 4.30
N ILE A 39 -5.69 15.87 3.05
CA ILE A 39 -5.12 14.72 2.34
C ILE A 39 -3.62 14.69 2.63
N VAL A 40 -3.10 13.54 3.07
CA VAL A 40 -1.67 13.39 3.35
C VAL A 40 -0.96 12.89 2.10
N LEU A 41 -0.03 13.68 1.55
CA LEU A 41 0.79 13.31 0.40
C LEU A 41 2.21 12.92 0.86
N ILE A 42 2.66 11.73 0.48
CA ILE A 42 3.97 11.20 0.87
C ILE A 42 4.76 10.83 -0.38
N SER A 43 5.88 11.52 -0.62
CA SER A 43 6.85 11.13 -1.64
C SER A 43 7.92 10.23 -1.04
N GLN A 44 8.06 9.04 -1.63
CA GLN A 44 9.14 8.10 -1.38
C GLN A 44 10.27 8.32 -2.39
N PRO A 45 11.55 8.23 -1.98
CA PRO A 45 12.65 8.27 -2.94
C PRO A 45 12.47 7.24 -4.05
N PRO A 46 12.92 7.56 -5.28
CA PRO A 46 12.82 6.65 -6.40
C PRO A 46 13.56 5.33 -6.12
N GLU A 47 13.15 4.28 -6.84
CA GLU A 47 13.76 2.94 -6.82
C GLU A 47 13.70 2.17 -5.50
N GLN A 48 12.99 2.69 -4.50
CA GLN A 48 12.88 2.01 -3.22
C GLN A 48 11.91 0.82 -3.23
N LYS A 49 12.26 -0.21 -2.46
CA LYS A 49 11.48 -1.47 -2.36
C LYS A 49 10.65 -1.57 -1.09
N CYS A 50 10.99 -0.81 -0.05
CA CYS A 50 10.28 -0.81 1.24
C CYS A 50 8.98 0.02 1.20
N ALA A 51 8.00 -0.32 2.04
CA ALA A 51 6.77 0.45 2.22
C ALA A 51 6.95 1.61 3.20
N VAL A 52 6.55 2.81 2.79
CA VAL A 52 6.62 4.02 3.64
C VAL A 52 5.42 4.15 4.57
N VAL A 53 4.26 3.60 4.20
CA VAL A 53 3.03 3.58 5.01
C VAL A 53 2.62 2.14 5.30
N GLY A 54 2.32 1.85 6.56
CA GLY A 54 1.67 0.61 7.00
C GLY A 54 0.49 0.92 7.92
N GLY A 55 -0.15 -0.12 8.46
CA GLY A 55 -1.40 -0.05 9.22
C GLY A 55 -1.33 0.93 10.40
N ILE A 56 -0.25 0.91 11.19
CA ILE A 56 -0.10 1.80 12.35
C ILE A 56 -0.03 3.27 11.92
N MET A 57 0.72 3.58 10.85
CA MET A 57 0.86 4.95 10.37
C MET A 57 -0.47 5.45 9.81
N ALA A 58 -1.14 4.64 8.98
CA ALA A 58 -2.45 4.98 8.43
C ALA A 58 -3.53 5.14 9.51
N ALA A 59 -3.57 4.24 10.50
CA ALA A 59 -4.49 4.34 11.63
C ALA A 59 -4.30 5.64 12.42
N ARG A 60 -3.04 6.07 12.61
CA ARG A 60 -2.73 7.34 13.26
C ARG A 60 -3.19 8.54 12.45
N MET A 61 -2.92 8.56 11.14
CA MET A 61 -3.38 9.63 10.25
C MET A 61 -4.92 9.73 10.24
N LYS A 62 -5.63 8.60 10.17
CA LYS A 62 -7.08 8.53 10.32
C LYS A 62 -7.55 9.12 11.65
N TYR A 63 -6.93 8.70 12.75
CA TYR A 63 -7.29 9.19 14.09
C TYR A 63 -7.18 10.71 14.20
N LEU A 64 -6.17 11.32 13.56
CA LEU A 64 -5.96 12.76 13.53
C LEU A 64 -6.90 13.50 12.55
N GLY A 65 -7.62 12.76 11.70
CA GLY A 65 -8.64 13.30 10.80
C GLY A 65 -8.18 13.51 9.37
N ALA A 66 -7.21 12.72 8.88
CA ALA A 66 -6.92 12.64 7.44
C ALA A 66 -8.16 12.17 6.66
N GLN A 67 -8.42 12.82 5.52
CA GLN A 67 -9.52 12.47 4.61
C GLN A 67 -9.06 11.47 3.52
N GLY A 68 -7.75 11.25 3.41
CA GLY A 68 -7.13 10.37 2.43
C GLY A 68 -5.61 10.39 2.57
N VAL A 69 -4.94 9.37 2.03
CA VAL A 69 -3.47 9.27 2.01
C VAL A 69 -3.03 8.89 0.60
N VAL A 70 -2.17 9.71 0.00
CA VAL A 70 -1.59 9.45 -1.32
C VAL A 70 -0.10 9.21 -1.14
N VAL A 71 0.36 8.06 -1.61
CA VAL A 71 1.74 7.61 -1.46
C VAL A 71 2.37 7.46 -2.84
N ASP A 72 3.22 8.40 -3.21
CA ASP A 72 4.14 8.23 -4.34
C ASP A 72 5.26 7.27 -3.90
N GLY A 73 4.91 5.99 -3.84
CA GLY A 73 5.70 4.96 -3.19
C GLY A 73 4.87 3.74 -2.82
N ARG A 74 5.36 2.96 -1.85
CA ARG A 74 4.80 1.65 -1.49
C ARG A 74 4.08 1.66 -0.14
N VAL A 75 3.07 0.80 -0.02
CA VAL A 75 2.31 0.55 1.22
C VAL A 75 2.41 -0.91 1.67
N ARG A 76 2.08 -1.16 2.94
CA ARG A 76 1.98 -2.50 3.54
C ARG A 76 0.74 -2.63 4.42
N ASP A 77 0.46 -3.85 4.87
CA ASP A 77 -0.68 -4.18 5.75
C ASP A 77 -2.05 -3.97 5.05
N LEU A 78 -2.17 -4.41 3.79
CA LEU A 78 -3.32 -4.12 2.90
C LEU A 78 -4.70 -4.39 3.52
N VAL A 79 -4.85 -5.51 4.22
CA VAL A 79 -6.10 -5.85 4.92
C VAL A 79 -6.45 -4.78 5.95
N GLY A 80 -5.50 -4.47 6.83
CA GLY A 80 -5.68 -3.44 7.85
C GLY A 80 -5.90 -2.05 7.25
N LEU A 81 -5.25 -1.73 6.12
CA LEU A 81 -5.48 -0.46 5.41
C LEU A 81 -6.91 -0.36 4.87
N GLY A 82 -7.44 -1.43 4.26
CA GLY A 82 -8.81 -1.47 3.73
C GLY A 82 -9.88 -1.29 4.82
N GLU A 83 -9.64 -1.83 6.01
CA GLU A 83 -10.56 -1.72 7.16
C GLU A 83 -10.60 -0.32 7.80
N LEU A 84 -9.61 0.54 7.50
CA LEU A 84 -9.59 1.88 8.07
C LEU A 84 -10.68 2.79 7.51
N GLY A 85 -11.21 2.54 6.32
CA GLY A 85 -12.22 3.42 5.70
C GLY A 85 -11.73 4.84 5.39
N VAL A 86 -10.40 5.06 5.42
CA VAL A 86 -9.75 6.22 4.82
C VAL A 86 -9.18 5.74 3.47
N PRO A 87 -9.44 6.42 2.35
CA PRO A 87 -8.94 5.97 1.07
C PRO A 87 -7.42 6.20 0.97
N ILE A 88 -6.71 5.21 0.42
CA ILE A 88 -5.25 5.19 0.34
C ILE A 88 -4.82 4.80 -1.06
N TRP A 89 -4.02 5.65 -1.70
CA TRP A 89 -3.44 5.42 -3.02
C TRP A 89 -1.93 5.16 -2.89
N SER A 90 -1.41 4.28 -3.73
CA SER A 90 0.01 3.94 -3.75
C SER A 90 0.47 3.50 -5.14
N ARG A 91 1.78 3.61 -5.42
CA ARG A 91 2.37 3.04 -6.64
C ARG A 91 2.58 1.53 -6.57
N GLY A 92 2.52 0.94 -5.37
CA GLY A 92 2.69 -0.50 -5.21
C GLY A 92 2.75 -0.92 -3.75
N THR A 93 3.11 -2.17 -3.54
CA THR A 93 3.10 -2.79 -2.22
C THR A 93 4.48 -3.32 -1.84
N SER A 94 4.68 -3.53 -0.54
CA SER A 94 5.85 -4.22 0.03
C SER A 94 5.49 -4.74 1.41
N ILE A 95 6.20 -5.76 1.91
CA ILE A 95 6.08 -6.20 3.30
C ILE A 95 7.11 -5.55 4.22
N ILE A 96 8.20 -5.02 3.67
CA ILE A 96 9.33 -4.48 4.43
C ILE A 96 9.05 -3.02 4.78
N GLY A 97 9.22 -2.64 6.05
CA GLY A 97 8.98 -1.27 6.50
C GLY A 97 10.07 -0.28 6.08
N ALA A 98 9.66 1.00 5.96
CA ALA A 98 10.49 2.12 5.52
C ALA A 98 11.88 2.21 6.16
N GLY A 99 12.01 1.87 7.45
CA GLY A 99 13.24 2.06 8.22
C GLY A 99 14.47 1.33 7.68
N ALA A 100 14.28 0.38 6.77
CA ALA A 100 15.33 -0.35 6.07
C ALA A 100 15.95 0.44 4.91
N GLU A 101 15.23 1.35 4.25
CA GLU A 101 15.70 2.09 3.07
C GLU A 101 15.51 3.60 3.14
N SER A 102 14.61 4.10 3.98
CA SER A 102 14.31 5.53 4.08
C SER A 102 14.03 6.01 5.50
N LYS A 103 14.05 7.33 5.65
CA LYS A 103 13.63 8.04 6.85
C LYS A 103 12.82 9.27 6.52
N PHE A 104 12.03 9.72 7.50
CA PHE A 104 11.36 11.01 7.44
C PHE A 104 12.40 12.14 7.46
N HIS A 105 12.19 13.16 6.64
CA HIS A 105 13.19 14.20 6.37
C HIS A 105 12.66 15.62 6.41
N ALA A 106 11.51 15.85 5.79
CA ALA A 106 10.89 17.16 5.75
C ALA A 106 9.37 16.99 5.62
N ARG A 107 8.63 18.01 6.05
CA ARG A 107 7.17 18.12 5.90
C ARG A 107 6.78 19.51 5.42
N ASN A 108 5.59 19.64 4.84
CA ASN A 108 5.07 20.89 4.30
C ASN A 108 6.13 21.56 3.39
N VAL A 109 6.67 20.77 2.47
CA VAL A 109 7.60 21.18 1.41
C VAL A 109 7.01 20.73 0.06
N PRO A 110 7.38 21.37 -1.06
CA PRO A 110 7.01 20.89 -2.38
C PRO A 110 7.44 19.44 -2.58
N VAL A 111 6.59 18.64 -3.23
CA VAL A 111 6.92 17.27 -3.64
C VAL A 111 6.67 17.11 -5.13
N THR A 112 7.56 16.39 -5.81
CA THR A 112 7.46 16.10 -7.25
C THR A 112 7.04 14.65 -7.43
N ILE A 113 5.97 14.42 -8.18
CA ILE A 113 5.42 13.10 -8.50
C ILE A 113 5.30 13.02 -10.02
N GLY A 114 6.20 12.29 -10.66
CA GLY A 114 6.34 12.36 -12.12
C GLY A 114 6.79 13.77 -12.54
N ASP A 115 6.02 14.40 -13.40
CA ASP A 115 6.15 15.78 -13.89
C ASP A 115 5.36 16.82 -13.06
N VAL A 116 4.54 16.36 -12.12
CA VAL A 116 3.69 17.24 -11.29
C VAL A 116 4.41 17.65 -10.02
N VAL A 117 4.50 18.96 -9.76
CA VAL A 117 4.90 19.51 -8.47
C VAL A 117 3.64 19.85 -7.67
N VAL A 118 3.56 19.34 -6.45
CA VAL A 118 2.47 19.63 -5.51
C VAL A 118 3.02 20.46 -4.36
N GLU A 119 2.44 21.63 -4.15
CA GLU A 119 2.80 22.54 -3.07
C GLU A 119 1.96 22.28 -1.81
N PRO A 120 2.50 22.55 -0.61
CA PRO A 120 1.72 22.51 0.61
C PRO A 120 0.52 23.46 0.54
N GLY A 121 -0.68 22.91 0.68
CA GLY A 121 -1.93 23.68 0.65
C GLY A 121 -2.65 23.68 -0.70
N ASP A 122 -2.08 23.02 -1.72
CA ASP A 122 -2.82 22.65 -2.93
C ASP A 122 -3.97 21.71 -2.59
N ILE A 123 -5.00 21.72 -3.44
CA ILE A 123 -6.19 20.89 -3.26
C ILE A 123 -5.94 19.55 -3.94
N ILE A 124 -6.04 18.47 -3.17
CA ILE A 124 -6.04 17.12 -3.72
C ILE A 124 -7.47 16.65 -3.85
N MET A 125 -7.89 16.37 -5.08
CA MET A 125 -9.14 15.69 -5.38
C MET A 125 -8.82 14.23 -5.68
N ALA A 126 -9.44 13.31 -4.95
CA ALA A 126 -9.19 11.90 -5.11
C ALA A 126 -10.52 11.16 -5.22
N ASP A 127 -10.65 10.36 -6.26
CA ASP A 127 -11.83 9.54 -6.52
C ASP A 127 -11.51 8.08 -6.15
N PRO A 128 -12.10 7.55 -5.08
CA PRO A 128 -11.90 6.16 -4.68
C PRO A 128 -12.45 5.15 -5.67
N ASN A 129 -13.45 5.51 -6.47
CA ASN A 129 -14.11 4.60 -7.42
C ASN A 129 -13.32 4.50 -8.72
N GLU A 130 -12.81 5.62 -9.21
CA GLU A 130 -12.01 5.69 -10.44
C GLU A 130 -10.51 5.47 -10.20
N ASN A 131 -10.11 5.25 -8.94
CA ASN A 131 -8.71 5.13 -8.51
C ASN A 131 -7.83 6.28 -9.02
N GLY A 132 -8.41 7.50 -9.10
CA GLY A 132 -7.78 8.69 -9.66
C GLY A 132 -7.44 9.72 -8.60
N VAL A 133 -6.31 10.42 -8.76
CA VAL A 133 -5.88 11.53 -7.91
C VAL A 133 -5.42 12.69 -8.77
N VAL A 134 -5.96 13.88 -8.51
CA VAL A 134 -5.63 15.13 -9.19
C VAL A 134 -5.19 16.16 -8.15
N ALA A 135 -4.09 16.85 -8.43
CA ALA A 135 -3.65 18.00 -7.65
C ALA A 135 -4.05 19.29 -8.37
N VAL A 136 -4.73 20.18 -7.65
CA VAL A 136 -5.15 21.49 -8.14
C VAL A 136 -4.35 22.56 -7.40
N PRO A 137 -3.52 23.34 -8.10
CA PRO A 137 -2.81 24.45 -7.51
C PRO A 137 -3.78 25.42 -6.83
N LYS A 138 -3.51 25.77 -5.57
CA LYS A 138 -4.41 26.63 -4.78
C LYS A 138 -4.73 27.96 -5.48
N GLY A 139 -3.76 28.52 -6.23
CA GLY A 139 -3.92 29.78 -6.96
C GLY A 139 -4.84 29.70 -8.19
N ARG A 140 -5.21 28.50 -8.65
CA ARG A 140 -6.01 28.28 -9.87
C ARG A 140 -7.41 27.72 -9.59
N VAL A 141 -7.82 27.66 -8.33
CA VAL A 141 -9.10 27.07 -7.93
C VAL A 141 -10.28 27.83 -8.53
N ASP A 142 -10.24 29.17 -8.57
CA ASP A 142 -11.32 29.97 -9.15
C ASP A 142 -11.47 29.73 -10.66
N GLU A 143 -10.35 29.69 -11.40
CA GLU A 143 -10.34 29.34 -12.83
C GLU A 143 -10.95 27.95 -13.07
N LEU A 144 -10.59 26.97 -12.23
CA LEU A 144 -11.13 25.62 -12.32
C LEU A 144 -12.65 25.60 -12.09
N LEU A 145 -13.14 26.31 -11.06
CA LEU A 145 -14.58 26.37 -10.74
C LEU A 145 -15.41 27.04 -11.85
N GLU A 146 -14.83 27.97 -12.60
CA GLU A 146 -15.49 28.58 -13.77
C GLU A 146 -15.48 27.68 -15.00
N LEU A 147 -14.46 26.82 -15.15
CA LEU A 147 -14.28 25.94 -16.29
C LEU A 147 -15.12 24.65 -16.18
N LEU A 148 -15.15 24.01 -15.01
CA LEU A 148 -15.77 22.69 -14.80
C LEU A 148 -17.23 22.60 -15.28
N PRO A 149 -18.14 23.54 -14.98
CA PRO A 149 -19.54 23.45 -15.44
C PRO A 149 -19.68 23.47 -16.97
N LYS A 150 -18.76 24.14 -17.67
CA LYS A 150 -18.76 24.20 -19.13
C LYS A 150 -18.36 22.86 -19.73
N LEU A 151 -17.35 22.21 -19.16
CA LEU A 151 -16.89 20.88 -19.58
C LEU A 151 -17.96 19.82 -19.33
N VAL A 152 -18.50 19.75 -18.11
CA VAL A 152 -19.56 18.80 -17.76
C VAL A 152 -20.79 18.98 -18.66
N GLY A 153 -21.23 20.22 -18.87
CA GLY A 153 -22.38 20.50 -19.74
C GLY A 153 -22.09 20.26 -21.23
N ALA A 154 -20.83 20.15 -21.64
CA ALA A 154 -20.46 19.77 -22.99
C ALA A 154 -20.47 18.24 -23.13
N ASP A 155 -19.90 17.51 -22.16
CA ASP A 155 -19.91 16.05 -22.11
C ASP A 155 -21.34 15.48 -22.06
N GLU A 156 -22.22 16.08 -21.26
CA GLU A 156 -23.64 15.69 -21.19
C GLU A 156 -24.37 15.81 -22.53
N LYS A 157 -24.03 16.83 -23.34
CA LYS A 157 -24.62 17.01 -24.67
C LYS A 157 -24.11 15.96 -25.64
N VAL A 158 -22.80 15.73 -25.64
CA VAL A 158 -22.19 14.70 -26.49
C VAL A 158 -22.76 13.32 -26.15
N LEU A 159 -22.90 13.00 -24.86
CA LEU A 159 -23.48 11.73 -24.43
C LEU A 159 -24.92 11.58 -24.93
N LYS A 160 -25.73 12.63 -24.80
CA LYS A 160 -27.11 12.64 -25.31
C LYS A 160 -27.16 12.46 -26.83
N ASP A 161 -26.30 13.17 -27.57
CA ASP A 161 -26.24 13.06 -29.03
C ASP A 161 -25.87 11.62 -29.45
N VAL A 162 -24.94 10.97 -28.75
CA VAL A 162 -24.56 9.58 -28.96
C VAL A 162 -25.73 8.63 -28.67
N GLU A 163 -26.46 8.82 -27.57
CA GLU A 163 -27.64 8.01 -27.22
C GLU A 163 -28.77 8.13 -28.26
N GLU A 164 -28.90 9.29 -28.91
CA GLU A 164 -29.86 9.54 -29.99
C GLU A 164 -29.39 8.99 -31.36
N GLY A 165 -28.25 8.30 -31.40
CA GLY A 165 -27.68 7.68 -32.61
C GLY A 165 -26.75 8.61 -33.42
N GLY A 166 -26.37 9.76 -32.85
CA GLY A 166 -25.31 10.62 -33.34
C GLY A 166 -23.92 10.00 -33.13
N GLY A 167 -22.92 10.54 -33.83
CA GLY A 167 -21.53 10.13 -33.66
C GLY A 167 -20.84 10.95 -32.56
N ALA A 168 -19.84 10.37 -31.89
CA ALA A 168 -19.05 11.07 -30.86
C ALA A 168 -18.24 12.29 -31.37
N SER A 169 -18.30 12.61 -32.68
CA SER A 169 -17.63 13.76 -33.30
C SER A 169 -18.56 14.88 -33.77
N THR A 170 -19.87 14.84 -33.47
CA THR A 170 -20.81 15.82 -34.02
C THR A 170 -20.79 17.16 -33.29
N SER A 171 -20.32 18.20 -34.00
CA SER A 171 -20.60 19.65 -33.91
C SER A 171 -20.67 20.41 -32.58
N SER A 172 -20.38 19.78 -31.44
CA SER A 172 -20.12 20.50 -30.19
C SER A 172 -18.60 20.68 -30.03
N PRO A 173 -18.09 21.87 -29.68
CA PRO A 173 -16.67 22.08 -29.41
C PRO A 173 -16.35 21.43 -28.06
N ALA A 174 -16.24 20.11 -28.05
CA ALA A 174 -16.04 19.27 -26.89
C ALA A 174 -15.24 18.03 -27.31
N SER A 175 -14.10 18.31 -27.94
CA SER A 175 -13.04 17.36 -28.17
C SER A 175 -11.81 18.22 -28.39
N GLY A 176 -10.69 17.90 -27.74
CA GLY A 176 -9.41 18.58 -27.89
C GLY A 176 -8.82 18.42 -29.30
N THR A 177 -9.51 18.98 -30.29
CA THR A 177 -9.00 19.26 -31.62
C THR A 177 -8.82 20.77 -31.70
N ASP A 178 -7.60 21.22 -31.42
CA ASP A 178 -6.91 22.33 -32.08
C ASP A 178 -7.80 23.46 -32.65
N GLU A 179 -8.41 24.26 -31.78
CA GLU A 179 -8.49 25.71 -32.01
C GLU A 179 -7.90 26.42 -30.78
N GLU A 180 -6.57 26.38 -30.73
CA GLU A 180 -5.73 27.16 -29.81
C GLU A 180 -6.04 28.67 -29.98
N SER A 181 -6.58 29.30 -28.94
CA SER A 181 -6.55 30.75 -28.85
C SER A 181 -5.12 31.19 -28.48
N GLY A 182 -4.54 32.08 -29.27
CA GLY A 182 -3.10 32.41 -29.29
C GLY A 182 -2.46 33.02 -28.03
N GLU A 183 -3.14 33.01 -26.88
CA GLU A 183 -2.56 33.41 -25.58
C GLU A 183 -2.03 32.22 -24.74
N GLU A 184 -2.33 30.96 -25.10
CA GLU A 184 -1.79 29.77 -24.40
C GLU A 184 -0.48 29.21 -25.02
N ALA A 185 -0.05 29.73 -26.19
CA ALA A 185 1.08 29.20 -26.95
C ALA A 185 2.49 29.59 -26.40
N GLU A 186 2.59 30.49 -25.42
CA GLU A 186 3.87 30.89 -24.82
C GLU A 186 4.27 30.06 -23.59
N VAL A 187 3.35 29.28 -23.00
CA VAL A 187 3.65 28.47 -21.80
C VAL A 187 4.11 27.04 -22.18
N ASN A 188 3.62 26.48 -23.29
CA ASN A 188 3.80 25.06 -23.63
C ASN A 188 4.90 24.77 -24.68
N LYS A 189 5.83 25.70 -24.91
CA LYS A 189 6.95 25.50 -25.86
C LYS A 189 8.28 25.07 -25.24
N ALA A 190 8.32 24.78 -23.93
CA ALA A 190 9.56 24.37 -23.26
C ALA A 190 9.76 22.84 -23.19
N ASP A 191 8.71 22.02 -23.37
CA ASP A 191 8.73 20.61 -22.96
C ASP A 191 8.74 19.58 -24.10
N ALA A 192 9.19 19.96 -25.31
CA ALA A 192 9.32 19.02 -26.41
C ALA A 192 10.67 19.17 -27.11
N LYS A 193 11.69 18.50 -26.58
CA LYS A 193 12.79 17.92 -27.38
C LYS A 193 13.58 16.87 -26.61
N ASP A 194 13.83 15.77 -27.33
CA ASP A 194 14.65 14.58 -27.04
C ASP A 194 13.88 13.51 -26.21
N GLY A 195 13.34 12.40 -26.75
CA GLY A 195 13.87 11.44 -27.74
C GLY A 195 14.89 10.53 -27.04
N GLU A 196 14.84 9.20 -26.96
CA GLU A 196 14.12 8.11 -27.66
C GLU A 196 14.44 6.79 -26.88
N ASP A 197 13.82 5.67 -27.28
CA ASP A 197 14.13 4.24 -26.96
C ASP A 197 13.62 3.63 -25.63
N GLY A 198 12.92 2.49 -25.56
CA GLY A 198 12.42 1.54 -26.55
C GLY A 198 11.61 0.46 -25.80
N GLU A 199 10.37 0.20 -26.24
CA GLU A 199 9.50 -0.86 -25.70
C GLU A 199 9.44 -2.01 -26.72
N GLU A 200 10.05 -3.15 -26.39
CA GLU A 200 9.79 -4.41 -27.08
C GLU A 200 8.46 -4.98 -26.59
N GLY A 201 7.45 -4.94 -27.47
CA GLY A 201 6.14 -5.52 -27.24
C GLY A 201 6.17 -7.06 -27.21
N TYR A 202 5.62 -7.62 -26.15
CA TYR A 202 5.32 -9.04 -26.03
C TYR A 202 4.17 -9.44 -26.96
N LYS A 203 4.41 -10.41 -27.86
CA LYS A 203 3.39 -11.03 -28.71
C LYS A 203 2.77 -12.25 -28.00
N PRO A 204 1.45 -12.46 -28.07
CA PRO A 204 0.83 -13.70 -27.62
C PRO A 204 0.88 -14.74 -28.75
N GLU A 205 1.61 -15.83 -28.51
CA GLU A 205 1.40 -17.14 -29.16
C GLU A 205 0.54 -17.94 -28.15
N GLY A 206 -0.57 -18.59 -28.48
CA GLY A 206 -0.84 -19.50 -29.58
C GLY A 206 -1.13 -20.87 -28.93
N ASP A 207 -2.40 -21.28 -28.86
CA ASP A 207 -2.86 -22.55 -28.27
C ASP A 207 -2.10 -23.74 -28.88
N ASP A 208 -1.32 -24.43 -28.05
CA ASP A 208 -0.92 -25.83 -28.27
C ASP A 208 -1.25 -26.59 -26.97
N GLU A 209 -2.25 -27.47 -27.05
CA GLU A 209 -2.60 -28.42 -25.99
C GLU A 209 -1.51 -29.51 -25.92
N GLU A 210 -0.47 -29.29 -25.11
CA GLU A 210 0.36 -30.39 -24.61
C GLU A 210 -0.20 -30.89 -23.28
N ALA A 211 -0.44 -32.20 -23.20
CA ALA A 211 -0.87 -32.88 -21.99
C ALA A 211 0.29 -32.83 -20.97
N GLU A 212 0.15 -31.99 -19.95
CA GLU A 212 1.09 -31.95 -18.83
C GLU A 212 0.99 -33.26 -18.04
N GLU A 213 2.10 -34.01 -18.01
CA GLU A 213 2.30 -35.06 -17.02
C GLU A 213 2.40 -34.37 -15.65
N GLU A 214 1.45 -34.64 -14.75
CA GLU A 214 1.51 -34.18 -13.36
C GLU A 214 2.75 -34.80 -12.71
N GLU A 215 3.85 -34.04 -12.64
CA GLU A 215 4.94 -34.34 -11.73
C GLU A 215 4.38 -34.22 -10.31
N GLU A 216 4.32 -35.33 -9.57
CA GLU A 216 4.07 -35.31 -8.13
C GLU A 216 5.18 -34.48 -7.48
N GLU A 217 4.93 -33.18 -7.24
CA GLU A 217 5.83 -32.35 -6.43
C GLU A 217 5.94 -33.00 -5.04
N GLU A 218 7.14 -33.49 -4.68
CA GLU A 218 7.40 -33.95 -3.32
C GLU A 218 7.07 -32.80 -2.36
N GLU A 219 6.00 -32.95 -1.59
CA GLU A 219 5.56 -31.94 -0.62
C GLU A 219 6.68 -31.70 0.39
N THR A 220 7.34 -30.56 0.26
CA THR A 220 8.41 -30.14 1.18
C THR A 220 7.79 -29.88 2.56
N VAL A 221 8.01 -30.81 3.49
CA VAL A 221 7.43 -30.76 4.84
C VAL A 221 7.99 -29.56 5.62
N ASP A 222 7.11 -28.68 6.12
CA ASP A 222 7.51 -27.52 6.95
C ASP A 222 8.19 -28.01 8.25
N PRO A 223 9.50 -27.71 8.46
CA PRO A 223 10.21 -28.11 9.67
C PRO A 223 9.61 -27.52 10.95
N LYS A 224 8.82 -26.44 10.84
CA LYS A 224 8.17 -25.78 11.97
C LYS A 224 7.25 -26.74 12.72
N ASP A 225 6.40 -27.48 12.01
CA ASP A 225 5.39 -28.33 12.64
C ASP A 225 6.07 -29.46 13.44
N GLN A 226 7.12 -30.06 12.89
CA GLN A 226 7.92 -31.07 13.58
C GLN A 226 8.59 -30.49 14.84
N LEU A 227 9.18 -29.30 14.73
CA LEU A 227 9.84 -28.64 15.86
C LEU A 227 8.85 -28.23 16.96
N GLU A 228 7.64 -27.81 16.61
CA GLU A 228 6.58 -27.49 17.57
C GLU A 228 6.11 -28.74 18.32
N GLU A 229 5.92 -29.88 17.65
CA GLU A 229 5.60 -31.15 18.30
C GLU A 229 6.71 -31.63 19.24
N GLU A 230 7.98 -31.59 18.80
CA GLU A 230 9.12 -31.89 19.67
C GLU A 230 9.19 -30.96 20.88
N CYS A 231 8.83 -29.68 20.70
CA CYS A 231 8.82 -28.69 21.76
C CYS A 231 7.66 -28.89 22.75
N LYS A 232 6.49 -29.38 22.32
CA LYS A 232 5.38 -29.77 23.22
C LYS A 232 5.81 -30.86 24.20
N GLU A 233 6.59 -31.84 23.73
CA GLU A 233 7.13 -32.92 24.56
C GLU A 233 8.41 -32.54 25.33
N SER A 234 8.90 -31.32 25.15
CA SER A 234 10.13 -30.87 25.80
C SER A 234 9.94 -30.62 27.30
N ARG A 235 11.04 -30.73 28.05
CA ARG A 235 11.06 -30.41 29.49
C ARG A 235 10.66 -28.96 29.77
N GLU A 236 10.89 -28.05 28.82
CA GLU A 236 10.54 -26.64 28.95
C GLU A 236 9.02 -26.43 28.94
N CYS A 237 8.30 -27.14 28.07
CA CYS A 237 6.84 -27.03 27.96
C CYS A 237 6.07 -28.06 28.81
N ALA A 238 6.76 -28.95 29.53
CA ALA A 238 6.13 -29.95 30.39
C ALA A 238 5.08 -29.39 31.37
N PRO A 239 5.25 -28.21 32.02
CA PRO A 239 4.20 -27.65 32.87
C PRO A 239 2.93 -27.27 32.09
N ALA A 240 3.07 -26.60 30.95
CA ALA A 240 1.93 -26.21 30.12
C ALA A 240 1.24 -27.43 29.50
N LYS A 241 2.02 -28.44 29.09
CA LYS A 241 1.51 -29.72 28.59
C LYS A 241 0.71 -30.45 29.66
N HIS A 242 1.22 -30.53 30.89
CA HIS A 242 0.50 -31.14 32.00
C HIS A 242 -0.87 -30.50 32.25
N HIS A 243 -0.93 -29.17 32.28
CA HIS A 243 -2.21 -28.46 32.44
C HIS A 243 -3.19 -28.72 31.30
N TYR A 244 -2.70 -28.77 30.07
CA TYR A 244 -3.51 -29.12 28.91
C TYR A 244 -4.02 -30.56 28.97
N ASP A 245 -3.15 -31.52 29.27
CA ASP A 245 -3.50 -32.94 29.36
C ASP A 245 -4.53 -33.18 30.49
N GLU A 246 -4.36 -32.55 31.65
CA GLU A 246 -5.35 -32.60 32.75
C GLU A 246 -6.71 -32.02 32.35
N CYS A 247 -6.72 -30.93 31.57
CA CYS A 247 -7.96 -30.39 31.04
C CYS A 247 -8.62 -31.35 30.05
N VAL A 248 -7.85 -31.92 29.12
CA VAL A 248 -8.34 -32.86 28.11
C VAL A 248 -8.94 -34.11 28.76
N GLU A 249 -8.30 -34.65 29.79
CA GLU A 249 -8.84 -35.78 30.57
C GLU A 249 -10.17 -35.41 31.23
N ARG A 250 -10.26 -34.21 31.82
CA ARG A 250 -11.48 -33.74 32.48
C ARG A 250 -12.63 -33.51 31.50
N VAL A 251 -12.38 -32.87 30.37
CA VAL A 251 -13.38 -32.59 29.32
C VAL A 251 -13.84 -33.90 28.66
N THR A 252 -12.91 -34.78 28.30
CA THR A 252 -13.23 -36.10 27.73
C THR A 252 -14.10 -36.91 28.70
N GLY A 253 -13.73 -36.95 29.99
CA GLY A 253 -14.51 -37.63 31.01
C GLY A 253 -15.93 -37.06 31.18
N GLN A 254 -16.13 -35.75 31.02
CA GLN A 254 -17.48 -35.16 31.05
C GLN A 254 -18.31 -35.55 29.83
N ILE A 255 -17.71 -35.58 28.63
CA ILE A 255 -18.40 -35.98 27.40
C ILE A 255 -18.86 -37.44 27.48
N GLU A 256 -18.00 -38.33 27.96
CA GLU A 256 -18.33 -39.75 28.08
C GLU A 256 -19.44 -40.03 29.10
N ASN A 257 -19.46 -39.30 30.22
CA ASN A 257 -20.42 -39.54 31.30
C ASN A 257 -21.76 -38.80 31.10
N ASP A 258 -21.71 -37.55 30.66
CA ASP A 258 -22.87 -36.66 30.62
C ASP A 258 -23.35 -36.39 29.18
N GLY A 259 -22.64 -36.90 28.16
CA GLY A 259 -22.88 -36.61 26.74
C GLY A 259 -22.48 -35.19 26.31
N LYS A 260 -21.98 -34.35 27.23
CA LYS A 260 -21.54 -32.97 26.99
C LYS A 260 -20.56 -32.49 28.06
N ALA A 261 -19.59 -31.66 27.67
CA ALA A 261 -18.72 -30.94 28.60
C ALA A 261 -19.32 -29.59 29.05
N LYS A 262 -18.90 -29.13 30.22
CA LYS A 262 -19.25 -27.82 30.81
C LYS A 262 -18.15 -26.77 30.67
N GLU A 263 -16.97 -27.19 30.21
CA GLU A 263 -15.77 -26.37 29.98
C GLU A 263 -15.07 -26.85 28.70
N ASP A 264 -14.11 -26.07 28.21
CA ASP A 264 -13.20 -26.41 27.12
C ASP A 264 -11.73 -26.18 27.57
N CYS A 265 -10.78 -26.61 26.72
CA CYS A 265 -9.34 -26.52 27.00
C CYS A 265 -8.63 -25.46 26.16
N VAL A 266 -9.35 -24.44 25.69
CA VAL A 266 -8.80 -23.47 24.73
C VAL A 266 -7.69 -22.64 25.36
N GLU A 267 -7.84 -22.23 26.63
CA GLU A 267 -6.83 -21.43 27.34
C GLU A 267 -5.53 -22.23 27.56
N GLU A 268 -5.63 -23.46 28.06
CA GLU A 268 -4.51 -24.36 28.28
C GLU A 268 -3.83 -24.74 26.95
N PHE A 269 -4.61 -24.91 25.88
CA PHE A 269 -4.08 -25.09 24.53
C PHE A 269 -3.23 -23.90 24.09
N PHE A 270 -3.72 -22.67 24.28
CA PHE A 270 -2.95 -21.47 23.93
C PHE A 270 -1.67 -21.36 24.75
N HIS A 271 -1.68 -21.75 26.03
CA HIS A 271 -0.46 -21.79 26.85
C HIS A 271 0.56 -22.81 26.33
N LEU A 272 0.12 -24.02 25.99
CA LEU A 272 0.99 -25.05 25.40
C LEU A 272 1.52 -24.63 24.04
N ALA A 273 0.65 -24.13 23.15
CA ALA A 273 1.02 -23.65 21.82
C ALA A 273 2.03 -22.50 21.90
N HIS A 274 1.81 -21.52 22.79
CA HIS A 274 2.74 -20.41 22.97
C HIS A 274 4.12 -20.88 23.43
N CYS A 275 4.17 -21.81 24.39
CA CYS A 275 5.44 -22.40 24.82
C CYS A 275 6.13 -23.15 23.68
N ALA A 276 5.39 -23.98 22.94
CA ALA A 276 5.92 -24.77 21.84
C ALA A 276 6.52 -23.88 20.74
N THR A 277 5.79 -22.84 20.31
CA THR A 277 6.28 -21.88 19.31
C THR A 277 7.52 -21.13 19.81
N GLN A 278 7.58 -20.73 21.08
CA GLN A 278 8.76 -20.05 21.64
C GLN A 278 9.99 -20.97 21.67
N CYS A 279 9.82 -22.25 22.01
CA CYS A 279 10.88 -23.25 21.97
C CYS A 279 11.32 -23.58 20.53
N ALA A 280 10.38 -23.66 19.59
CA ALA A 280 10.62 -24.07 18.20
C ALA A 280 11.28 -22.95 17.37
N ALA A 281 10.88 -21.69 17.56
CA ALA A 281 11.36 -20.55 16.80
C ALA A 281 12.91 -20.48 16.68
N PRO A 282 13.71 -20.50 17.75
CA PRO A 282 15.17 -20.44 17.62
C PRO A 282 15.78 -21.65 16.90
N LYS A 283 15.17 -22.85 17.03
CA LYS A 283 15.61 -24.06 16.33
C LYS A 283 15.33 -23.96 14.84
N LEU A 284 14.13 -23.51 14.49
CA LEU A 284 13.73 -23.27 13.10
C LEU A 284 14.66 -22.25 12.44
N PHE A 285 14.89 -21.10 13.07
CA PHE A 285 15.82 -20.10 12.55
C PHE A 285 17.28 -20.53 12.55
N ALA A 286 17.66 -21.59 13.26
CA ALA A 286 19.00 -22.18 13.15
C ALA A 286 19.12 -23.13 11.95
N GLN A 287 18.03 -23.81 11.56
CA GLN A 287 17.99 -24.67 10.38
C GLN A 287 17.89 -23.85 9.07
N LEU A 288 17.25 -22.69 9.12
CA LEU A 288 17.02 -21.80 7.96
C LEU A 288 18.19 -20.82 7.69
N LYS A 289 19.27 -20.87 8.46
CA LYS A 289 20.47 -20.03 8.29
C LYS A 289 21.56 -20.74 7.51
#